data_AF-A0A9E2DNZ6-F1
#
_entry.id   AF-A0A9E2DNZ6-F1
#
_cell.length_a   1.000
_cell.length_b   1.000
_cell.length_c   1.000
_cell.angle_alpha   90.00
_cell.angle_beta   90.00
_cell.angle_gamma   90.00
#
_symmetry.space_group_name_H-M   'P 1'
#
loop_
_entity.id
_entity.type
_entity.pdbx_description
1 polymer ?
#
loop_
_entity_poly.entity_id
_entity_poly.type
_entity_poly.pdbx_seq_one_letter_code
_entity_poly.pdbx_strand_id
1 'polypeptide(L)'
;SIITDKKSDITAISEALLQYDSKTKNPYVEIETSSQKFVRRDVELGISDGVNAELLSGVKKSDKIKVWNKTEPVKRGETDTSSDDGSYD
;
A
#
# COMPACT_ATOMS: atom_id res chain seq x y z
N SER A 1 -30.99 -16.05 8.27
CA SER A 1 -29.73 -15.67 7.59
C SER A 1 -29.80 -14.21 7.23
N ILE A 2 -28.93 -13.38 7.79
CA ILE A 2 -28.83 -11.98 7.41
C ILE A 2 -27.81 -11.94 6.27
N ILE A 3 -28.30 -11.82 5.05
CA ILE A 3 -27.44 -11.58 3.88
C ILE A 3 -27.34 -10.06 3.77
N THR A 4 -26.20 -9.52 4.17
CA THR A 4 -25.84 -8.13 3.89
C THR A 4 -25.36 -8.10 2.43
N ASP A 5 -25.97 -7.23 1.62
CA ASP A 5 -25.73 -6.99 0.18
C ASP A 5 -24.58 -7.75 -0.50
N LYS A 6 -24.93 -8.54 -1.53
CA LYS A 6 -23.95 -9.25 -2.36
C LYS A 6 -23.95 -8.65 -3.77
N LYS A 7 -22.88 -7.94 -4.11
CA LYS A 7 -22.67 -7.37 -5.43
C LYS A 7 -21.60 -8.17 -6.17
N SER A 8 -21.93 -8.70 -7.34
CA SER A 8 -21.01 -9.42 -8.22
C SER A 8 -20.29 -8.42 -9.14
N ASP A 9 -19.08 -8.74 -9.61
CA ASP A 9 -18.32 -7.95 -10.61
C ASP A 9 -17.86 -6.54 -10.17
N ILE A 10 -17.57 -6.36 -8.89
CA ILE A 10 -17.01 -5.12 -8.34
C ILE A 10 -15.49 -5.08 -8.41
N THR A 11 -14.94 -3.89 -8.68
CA THR A 11 -13.50 -3.65 -8.55
C THR A 11 -13.21 -3.49 -7.06
N ALA A 12 -12.43 -4.40 -6.49
CA ALA A 12 -12.05 -4.35 -5.09
C ALA A 12 -10.56 -4.02 -4.95
N ILE A 13 -10.22 -3.36 -3.85
CA ILE A 13 -8.85 -3.05 -3.45
C ILE A 13 -8.57 -3.70 -2.09
N SER A 14 -7.38 -4.27 -1.92
CA SER A 14 -6.97 -4.83 -0.65
C SER A 14 -6.79 -3.73 0.39
N GLU A 15 -7.37 -3.92 1.58
CA GLU A 15 -7.24 -2.97 2.69
C GLU A 15 -5.80 -2.81 3.18
N ALA A 16 -4.94 -3.79 2.92
CA ALA A 16 -3.51 -3.71 3.21
C ALA A 16 -2.76 -2.61 2.43
N LEU A 17 -3.34 -2.13 1.33
CA LEU A 17 -2.78 -1.05 0.50
C LEU A 17 -3.39 0.32 0.82
N LEU A 18 -4.49 0.33 1.57
CA LEU A 18 -5.22 1.54 1.94
C LEU A 18 -4.59 2.19 3.17
N GLN A 19 -4.55 3.51 3.14
CA GLN A 19 -4.20 4.33 4.28
C GLN A 19 -5.33 5.28 4.62
N TYR A 20 -5.39 5.68 5.89
CA TYR A 20 -6.40 6.59 6.37
C TYR A 20 -5.74 7.84 6.92
N ASP A 21 -6.30 9.00 6.59
CA ASP A 21 -5.82 10.25 7.15
C ASP A 21 -6.18 10.30 8.64
N SER A 22 -5.20 10.55 9.49
CA SER A 22 -5.42 10.62 10.94
C SER A 22 -6.40 11.71 11.34
N LYS A 23 -6.53 12.78 10.55
CA LYS A 23 -7.40 13.92 10.81
C LYS A 23 -8.77 13.76 10.17
N THR A 24 -8.81 13.49 8.87
CA THR A 24 -10.08 13.46 8.12
C THR A 24 -10.73 12.09 8.08
N LYS A 25 -9.99 11.03 8.48
CA LYS A 25 -10.40 9.63 8.34
C LYS A 25 -10.71 9.22 6.89
N ASN A 26 -10.30 10.03 5.92
CA ASN A 26 -10.51 9.72 4.51
C ASN A 26 -9.54 8.64 4.05
N PRO A 27 -10.01 7.61 3.33
CA PRO A 27 -9.15 6.61 2.72
C PRO A 27 -8.38 7.20 1.53
N TYR A 28 -7.10 6.85 1.44
CA TYR A 28 -6.23 7.23 0.33
C TYR A 28 -5.21 6.12 0.05
N VAL A 29 -4.67 6.12 -1.17
CA VAL A 29 -3.61 5.22 -1.61
C VAL A 29 -2.44 6.02 -2.16
N GLU A 30 -1.27 5.38 -2.24
CA GLU A 30 -0.10 5.95 -2.90
C GLU A 30 0.11 5.27 -4.25
N ILE A 31 0.01 6.04 -5.34
CA ILE A 31 0.21 5.56 -6.71
C ILE A 31 1.62 5.89 -7.16
N GLU A 32 2.34 4.90 -7.71
CA GLU A 32 3.62 5.10 -8.36
C GLU A 32 3.43 5.84 -9.69
N THR A 33 4.00 7.03 -9.80
CA THR A 33 3.94 7.89 -11.00
C THR A 33 5.24 7.88 -11.79
N SER A 34 6.36 7.55 -11.15
CA SER A 34 7.68 7.43 -11.75
C SER A 34 8.54 6.53 -10.86
N SER A 35 9.69 6.06 -11.33
CA SER A 35 10.59 5.20 -10.54
C SER A 35 10.84 5.79 -9.15
N GLN A 36 10.29 5.13 -8.12
CA GLN A 36 10.35 5.52 -6.70
C GLN A 36 9.62 6.83 -6.33
N LYS A 37 8.77 7.38 -7.20
CA LYS A 37 7.91 8.53 -6.89
C LYS A 37 6.47 8.11 -6.72
N PHE A 38 5.92 8.39 -5.55
CA PHE A 38 4.55 8.06 -5.20
C PHE A 38 3.74 9.33 -4.98
N VAL A 39 2.50 9.32 -5.45
CA VAL A 39 1.55 10.42 -5.26
C VAL A 39 0.36 9.89 -4.49
N ARG A 40 -0.01 10.60 -3.42
CA ARG A 40 -1.24 10.35 -2.67
C ARG A 40 -2.45 10.63 -3.56
N ARG A 41 -3.35 9.66 -3.64
CA ARG A 41 -4.66 9.78 -4.27
C ARG A 41 -5.72 9.39 -3.26
N ASP A 42 -6.61 10.31 -2.94
CA ASP A 42 -7.80 10.00 -2.17
C ASP A 42 -8.71 9.09 -3.01
N VAL A 43 -9.31 8.12 -2.34
CA VAL A 43 -10.15 7.09 -2.96
C VAL A 43 -11.49 7.04 -2.26
N GLU A 44 -12.50 6.62 -2.99
CA GLU A 44 -13.82 6.41 -2.44
C GLU A 44 -14.09 4.91 -2.38
N LEU A 45 -14.38 4.44 -1.18
CA LEU A 45 -14.61 3.03 -0.89
C LEU A 45 -16.09 2.80 -0.57
N GLY A 46 -16.59 1.63 -0.97
CA GLY A 46 -17.94 1.16 -0.69
C GLY A 46 -17.94 0.06 0.37
N ILE A 47 -18.52 -1.08 0.00
CA ILE A 47 -18.68 -2.23 0.90
C ILE A 47 -17.31 -2.88 1.16
N SER A 48 -16.97 -3.11 2.42
CA SER A 48 -15.79 -3.90 2.82
C SER A 48 -16.21 -5.23 3.44
N ASP A 49 -15.47 -6.29 3.11
CA ASP A 49 -15.61 -7.62 3.71
C ASP A 49 -14.59 -7.88 4.84
N GLY A 50 -13.79 -6.87 5.21
CA GLY A 50 -12.73 -6.93 6.23
C GLY A 50 -11.38 -7.46 5.69
N VAL A 51 -11.30 -7.76 4.40
CA VAL A 51 -10.05 -8.08 3.70
C VAL A 51 -9.85 -7.13 2.51
N ASN A 52 -10.92 -6.88 1.77
CA ASN A 52 -10.97 -6.01 0.61
C ASN A 52 -12.14 -5.03 0.74
N ALA A 53 -11.93 -3.84 0.20
CA ALA A 53 -12.96 -2.82 0.07
C ALA A 53 -13.36 -2.65 -1.40
N GLU A 54 -14.65 -2.45 -1.65
CA GLU A 54 -15.16 -2.02 -2.96
C GLU A 54 -14.56 -0.65 -3.29
N LEU A 55 -13.96 -0.53 -4.46
CA LEU A 55 -13.42 0.72 -4.97
C LEU A 55 -14.47 1.38 -5.88
N LEU A 56 -15.02 2.51 -5.42
CA LEU A 56 -15.98 3.30 -6.18
C LEU A 56 -15.27 4.29 -7.11
N SER A 57 -14.25 5.01 -6.60
CA SER A 57 -13.52 6.02 -7.37
C SER A 57 -12.12 6.30 -6.81
N GLY A 58 -11.26 6.94 -7.62
CA GLY A 58 -9.95 7.47 -7.18
C GLY A 58 -8.73 6.78 -7.78
N VAL A 59 -8.82 5.49 -8.11
CA VAL A 59 -7.75 4.70 -8.76
C VAL A 59 -8.27 3.89 -9.95
N LYS A 60 -7.40 3.67 -10.93
CA LYS A 60 -7.64 2.83 -12.11
C LYS A 60 -6.92 1.49 -11.97
N LYS A 61 -7.41 0.48 -12.68
CA LYS A 61 -6.76 -0.85 -12.75
C LYS A 61 -5.33 -0.81 -13.31
N SER A 62 -4.99 0.24 -14.07
CA SER A 62 -3.64 0.46 -14.61
C SER A 62 -2.67 1.08 -13.61
N ASP A 63 -3.17 1.61 -12.49
CA ASP A 63 -2.34 2.34 -11.53
C ASP A 63 -1.58 1.37 -10.63
N LYS A 64 -0.29 1.61 -10.44
CA LYS A 64 0.55 0.82 -9.54
C LYS A 64 0.45 1.40 -8.14
N ILE A 65 -0.22 0.69 -7.24
CA ILE A 65 -0.33 1.10 -5.84
C ILE A 65 0.89 0.61 -5.07
N LYS A 66 1.45 1.47 -4.22
CA LYS A 66 2.57 1.14 -3.36
C LYS A 66 2.16 0.08 -2.34
N VAL A 67 2.99 -0.96 -2.23
CA VAL A 67 2.82 -2.02 -1.24
C VAL A 67 3.59 -1.66 0.03
N TRP A 68 2.87 -1.47 1.13
CA TRP A 68 3.43 -1.11 2.44
C TRP A 68 3.97 -2.32 3.22
N ASN A 69 3.48 -3.51 2.91
CA ASN A 69 3.87 -4.77 3.56
C ASN A 69 5.24 -5.32 3.10
N LYS A 70 6.24 -4.45 2.92
CA LYS A 70 7.64 -4.92 2.90
C LYS A 70 8.19 -4.89 4.31
N THR A 71 7.71 -5.79 5.16
CA THR A 71 8.59 -6.31 6.21
C THR A 71 9.56 -7.25 5.51
N GLU A 72 10.63 -6.70 4.94
CA GLU A 72 11.82 -7.52 4.77
C GLU A 72 12.18 -7.98 6.19
N PRO A 73 12.27 -9.30 6.47
CA PRO A 73 12.90 -9.72 7.70
C PRO A 73 14.32 -9.16 7.61
N VAL A 74 14.60 -8.08 8.35
CA VAL A 74 15.96 -7.67 8.59
C VAL A 74 16.57 -8.84 9.34
N LYS A 75 17.23 -9.74 8.60
CA LYS A 75 18.07 -10.76 9.17
C LYS A 75 19.19 -9.98 9.87
N ARG A 76 19.03 -9.80 11.18
CA ARG A 76 20.02 -9.17 12.03
C ARG A 76 21.26 -10.05 11.98
N GLY A 77 22.21 -9.68 11.12
CA GLY A 77 23.50 -10.34 10.99
C GLY A 77 23.71 -10.89 9.59
N GLU A 78 24.36 -10.11 8.73
CA GLU A 78 25.42 -10.55 7.82
C GLU A 78 26.06 -9.30 7.17
N THR A 79 27.14 -8.85 7.82
CA THR A 79 28.35 -8.18 7.29
C THR A 79 28.20 -7.13 6.19
N ASP A 80 28.25 -5.86 6.59
CA ASP A 80 28.74 -4.76 5.74
C ASP A 80 30.28 -4.73 5.85
N THR A 81 30.94 -5.57 5.04
CA THR A 81 32.37 -5.45 4.79
C THR A 81 32.54 -4.43 3.68
N SER A 82 32.74 -3.17 4.05
CA SER A 82 33.07 -2.10 3.12
C SER A 82 34.13 -1.18 3.75
N SER A 83 35.38 -1.60 3.57
CA SER A 83 36.57 -0.77 3.36
C SER A 83 36.71 0.55 4.13
N ASP A 84 37.55 0.55 5.17
CA ASP A 84 38.25 1.77 5.60
C ASP A 84 39.77 1.52 5.50
N ASP A 85 40.35 2.23 4.54
CA ASP A 85 41.77 2.37 4.22
C ASP A 85 42.51 3.04 5.37
N GLY A 86 43.64 2.48 5.78
CA GLY A 86 44.41 3.01 6.92
C GLY A 86 45.77 2.33 7.09
N SER A 87 46.61 2.40 6.06
CA SER A 87 48.04 2.16 6.19
C SER A 87 48.67 3.29 7.01
N TYR A 88 49.28 2.97 8.14
CA TYR A 88 50.30 3.81 8.78
C TYR A 88 51.47 2.95 9.24
N ASP A 89 52.65 3.51 8.99
CA ASP A 89 54.04 3.05 9.03
C ASP A 89 54.45 2.04 10.12
#